data_AF-A0A0C2N7F3-F1
#
_entry.id   AF-A0A0C2N7F3-F1
#
_cell.length_a   1.000
_cell.length_b   1.000
_cell.length_c   1.000
_cell.angle_alpha   90.00
_cell.angle_beta   90.00
_cell.angle_gamma   90.00
#
_symmetry.space_group_name_H-M   'P 1'
#
loop_
_entity.id
_entity.type
_entity.pdbx_description
1 polymer ?
#
loop_
_entity_poly.entity_id
_entity_poly.type
_entity_poly.pdbx_seq_one_letter_code
_entity_poly.pdbx_strand_id
1 'polypeptide(L)'
;MKLEFVLIIATASCVLRSKFKTCEQSGFCSRVYGSKLTADRFEAKEVECDKGVISAILYDKLYSDELVFRALSLENNRVRFHVTQRSPRSPRFDLFRDGWKGVQDEPAVDHSVPIYKVNLSFCELVFSNNYRVSVDFNPLLITISGPGGKKIVTINENNALFIEPQIIPTSHADNPNETETESFARESFDGHTDSLPNGFQAVSFDATFHDFKHVYGLPEHADTFSLNTDNARYRLYNLDVFEFELYNQMALYGSVPYVVAKNDETTIGLLFLNAAEMWVNLNKVSPNPVKSFIGLNKDSITRVESRWVAESGNIDIILMLGPNPKDVSYQYALTTGFPSLPPFFAIAYHQCRWNYNDQEDVNNVHTQFDEYTIPLDVVWLDIEHTPHKKFA
;
A
#
# COMPACT_ATOMS: atom_id res chain seq x y z
N MET A 1 -4.76 56.74 25.54
CA MET A 1 -4.23 56.12 24.30
C MET A 1 -4.09 54.64 24.59
N LYS A 2 -5.04 53.81 24.13
CA LYS A 2 -4.98 52.35 24.32
C LYS A 2 -4.05 51.78 23.25
N LEU A 3 -2.95 51.17 23.68
CA LEU A 3 -2.02 50.49 22.80
C LEU A 3 -2.58 49.07 22.57
N GLU A 4 -3.19 48.83 21.41
CA GLU A 4 -3.61 47.49 21.00
C GLU A 4 -2.40 46.77 20.40
N PHE A 5 -1.95 45.71 21.08
CA PHE A 5 -0.95 44.80 20.54
C PHE A 5 -1.67 43.81 19.60
N VAL A 6 -1.48 43.98 18.29
CA VAL A 6 -1.84 42.99 17.29
C VAL A 6 -0.74 41.93 17.27
N LEU A 7 -1.03 40.75 17.83
CA LEU A 7 -0.17 39.59 17.71
C LEU A 7 -0.35 38.99 16.31
N ILE A 8 0.56 39.32 15.39
CA ILE A 8 0.63 38.65 14.08
C ILE A 8 1.34 37.31 14.30
N ILE A 9 0.56 36.24 14.43
CA ILE A 9 1.10 34.88 14.37
C ILE A 9 1.35 34.58 12.89
N ALA A 10 2.59 34.78 12.45
CA ALA A 10 3.04 34.28 11.16
C ALA A 10 3.27 32.77 11.30
N THR A 11 2.39 31.96 10.71
CA THR A 11 2.63 30.51 10.57
C THR A 11 3.65 30.30 9.45
N ALA A 12 4.89 29.95 9.80
CA ALA A 12 5.86 29.45 8.83
C ALA A 12 5.50 27.99 8.51
N SER A 13 5.31 27.68 7.23
CA SER A 13 5.18 26.31 6.73
C SER A 13 6.57 25.86 6.32
N CYS A 14 7.08 24.77 6.89
CA CYS A 14 8.42 24.26 6.57
C CYS A 14 8.42 23.59 5.20
N VAL A 15 7.34 22.90 4.84
CA VAL A 15 7.19 22.26 3.53
C VAL A 15 6.30 23.12 2.60
N LEU A 16 6.69 23.24 1.34
CA LEU A 16 5.88 23.89 0.30
C LEU A 16 4.82 22.91 -0.23
N ARG A 17 3.74 22.69 0.54
CA ARG A 17 2.69 21.69 0.24
C ARG A 17 2.08 21.80 -1.16
N SER A 18 2.04 23.00 -1.76
CA SER A 18 1.51 23.21 -3.11
C SER A 18 2.28 22.48 -4.22
N LYS A 19 3.52 22.04 -3.94
CA LYS A 19 4.33 21.23 -4.86
C LYS A 19 4.00 19.74 -4.82
N PHE A 20 3.11 19.31 -3.93
CA PHE A 20 2.77 17.91 -3.75
C PHE A 20 1.25 17.73 -3.88
N LYS A 21 0.82 16.90 -4.83
CA LYS A 21 -0.60 16.60 -5.06
C LYS A 21 -1.27 16.09 -3.78
N THR A 22 -2.44 16.67 -3.45
CA THR A 22 -3.43 15.99 -2.61
C THR A 22 -4.14 14.90 -3.40
N CYS A 23 -4.93 14.05 -2.74
CA CYS A 23 -5.73 13.04 -3.44
C CYS A 23 -6.71 13.67 -4.43
N GLU A 24 -7.29 14.81 -4.08
CA GLU A 24 -8.25 15.55 -4.91
C GLU A 24 -7.60 16.10 -6.19
N GLN A 25 -6.28 16.37 -6.15
CA GLN A 25 -5.47 16.81 -7.30
C GLN A 25 -4.85 15.64 -8.09
N SER A 26 -4.95 14.41 -7.57
CA SER A 26 -4.53 13.19 -8.26
C SER A 26 -5.76 12.55 -8.90
N GLY A 27 -5.86 12.57 -10.23
CA GLY A 27 -7.14 12.27 -10.89
C GLY A 27 -7.62 10.85 -10.62
N PHE A 28 -6.72 9.86 -10.59
CA PHE A 28 -7.10 8.49 -10.21
C PHE A 28 -7.56 8.40 -8.75
N CYS A 29 -6.86 9.05 -7.81
CA CYS A 29 -7.23 9.01 -6.40
C CYS A 29 -8.64 9.60 -6.20
N SER A 30 -8.86 10.82 -6.68
CA SER A 30 -10.13 11.53 -6.59
C SER A 30 -11.29 10.73 -7.19
N ARG A 31 -11.13 10.26 -8.43
CA ARG A 31 -12.15 9.51 -9.18
C ARG A 31 -12.52 8.20 -8.48
N VAL A 32 -11.52 7.46 -8.05
CA VAL A 32 -11.72 6.17 -7.40
C VAL A 32 -12.41 6.33 -6.05
N TYR A 33 -11.91 7.21 -5.18
CA TYR A 33 -12.50 7.38 -3.86
C TYR A 33 -13.93 7.94 -3.95
N GLY A 34 -14.22 8.77 -4.95
CA GLY A 34 -15.56 9.29 -5.22
C GLY A 34 -16.54 8.30 -5.86
N SER A 35 -16.07 7.16 -6.36
CA SER A 35 -16.92 6.17 -7.03
C SER A 35 -17.79 5.40 -6.03
N LYS A 36 -19.10 5.32 -6.30
CA LYS A 36 -20.04 4.47 -5.55
C LYS A 36 -20.01 3.06 -6.12
N LEU A 37 -19.71 2.08 -5.28
CA LEU A 37 -19.58 0.68 -5.67
C LEU A 37 -20.69 -0.16 -5.01
N THR A 38 -21.19 -1.16 -5.72
CA THR A 38 -22.32 -2.00 -5.28
C THR A 38 -21.88 -3.44 -5.05
N ALA A 39 -22.58 -4.14 -4.15
CA ALA A 39 -22.25 -5.51 -3.78
C ALA A 39 -22.50 -6.54 -4.89
N ASP A 40 -23.38 -6.22 -5.84
CA ASP A 40 -23.78 -7.10 -6.95
C ASP A 40 -22.93 -6.89 -8.22
N ARG A 41 -21.78 -6.21 -8.10
CA ARG A 41 -20.93 -5.81 -9.23
C ARG A 41 -20.41 -7.00 -10.05
N PHE A 42 -19.95 -8.05 -9.38
CA PHE A 42 -19.30 -9.19 -10.03
C PHE A 42 -20.25 -10.37 -10.16
N GLU A 43 -20.23 -11.00 -11.33
CA GLU A 43 -20.81 -12.32 -11.55
C GLU A 43 -19.69 -13.31 -11.82
N ALA A 44 -19.52 -14.31 -10.95
CA ALA A 44 -18.48 -15.31 -11.11
C ALA A 44 -18.91 -16.43 -12.09
N LYS A 45 -18.01 -16.76 -13.00
CA LYS A 45 -18.08 -17.86 -13.96
C LYS A 45 -16.84 -18.74 -13.78
N GLU A 46 -16.92 -19.98 -14.27
CA GLU A 46 -15.76 -20.89 -14.31
C GLU A 46 -15.07 -21.04 -12.93
N VAL A 47 -15.86 -21.18 -11.86
CA VAL A 47 -15.34 -21.31 -10.48
C VAL A 47 -14.70 -22.70 -10.29
N GLU A 48 -13.38 -22.70 -10.14
CA GLU A 48 -12.54 -23.89 -9.96
C GLU A 48 -11.79 -23.83 -8.63
N CYS A 49 -11.75 -24.97 -7.93
CA CYS A 49 -11.17 -25.09 -6.60
C CYS A 49 -10.45 -26.42 -6.53
N ASP A 50 -9.16 -26.42 -6.84
CA ASP A 50 -8.33 -27.61 -6.93
C ASP A 50 -6.89 -27.33 -6.49
N LYS A 51 -6.27 -28.31 -5.82
CA LYS A 51 -4.83 -28.32 -5.47
C LYS A 51 -4.28 -26.98 -4.95
N GLY A 52 -4.90 -26.41 -3.93
CA GLY A 52 -4.42 -25.15 -3.32
C GLY A 52 -4.73 -23.89 -4.13
N VAL A 53 -5.52 -23.99 -5.20
CA VAL A 53 -5.92 -22.86 -6.05
C VAL A 53 -7.43 -22.72 -6.07
N ILE A 54 -7.91 -21.52 -5.75
CA ILE A 54 -9.28 -21.07 -6.05
C ILE A 54 -9.17 -20.11 -7.23
N SER A 55 -9.90 -20.33 -8.32
CA SER A 55 -9.95 -19.40 -9.44
C SER A 55 -11.35 -19.22 -9.99
N ALA A 56 -11.61 -18.05 -10.58
CA ALA A 56 -12.86 -17.75 -11.26
C ALA A 56 -12.62 -16.67 -12.33
N ILE A 57 -13.49 -16.65 -13.35
CA ILE A 57 -13.68 -15.50 -14.22
C ILE A 57 -14.75 -14.62 -13.60
N LEU A 58 -14.42 -13.38 -13.24
CA LEU A 58 -15.37 -12.41 -12.70
C LEU A 58 -15.83 -11.49 -13.83
N TYR A 59 -17.10 -11.57 -14.20
CA TYR A 59 -17.71 -10.59 -15.10
C TYR A 59 -18.07 -9.33 -14.32
N ASP A 60 -17.41 -8.22 -14.65
CA ASP A 60 -17.67 -6.90 -14.07
C ASP A 60 -18.83 -6.23 -14.81
N LYS A 61 -19.99 -6.19 -14.17
CA LYS A 61 -21.22 -5.62 -14.75
C LYS A 61 -21.11 -4.11 -15.02
N LEU A 62 -20.22 -3.39 -14.31
CA LEU A 62 -20.06 -1.95 -14.48
C LEU A 62 -19.38 -1.64 -15.82
N TYR A 63 -18.37 -2.40 -16.18
CA TYR A 63 -17.55 -2.16 -17.37
C TYR A 63 -17.80 -3.14 -18.50
N SER A 64 -18.65 -4.15 -18.29
CA SER A 64 -18.87 -5.24 -19.23
C SER A 64 -17.56 -5.93 -19.64
N ASP A 65 -16.67 -6.14 -18.67
CA ASP A 65 -15.34 -6.71 -18.84
C ASP A 65 -15.17 -7.96 -17.97
N GLU A 66 -14.16 -8.78 -18.27
CA GLU A 66 -13.86 -9.98 -17.52
C GLU A 66 -12.52 -9.86 -16.80
N LEU A 67 -12.53 -10.21 -15.52
CA LEU A 67 -11.34 -10.30 -14.68
C LEU A 67 -11.03 -11.77 -14.39
N VAL A 68 -9.75 -12.09 -14.22
CA VAL A 68 -9.30 -13.40 -13.74
C VAL A 68 -8.95 -13.25 -12.27
N PHE A 69 -9.70 -13.93 -11.41
CA PHE A 69 -9.44 -14.01 -9.97
C PHE A 69 -8.71 -15.30 -9.63
N ARG A 70 -7.67 -15.23 -8.80
CA ARG A 70 -7.00 -16.40 -8.23
C ARG A 70 -6.66 -16.16 -6.76
N ALA A 71 -6.97 -17.13 -5.90
CA ALA A 71 -6.38 -17.27 -4.57
C ALA A 71 -5.48 -18.51 -4.56
N LEU A 72 -4.21 -18.33 -4.19
CA LEU A 72 -3.16 -19.34 -4.24
C LEU A 72 -2.66 -19.60 -2.81
N SER A 73 -2.78 -20.83 -2.31
CA SER A 73 -2.06 -21.21 -1.10
C SER A 73 -0.57 -21.22 -1.37
N LEU A 74 0.21 -20.63 -0.46
CA LEU A 74 1.65 -20.60 -0.51
C LEU A 74 2.22 -21.26 0.74
N GLU A 75 3.47 -21.71 0.65
CA GLU A 75 4.18 -22.24 1.81
C GLU A 75 4.28 -21.21 2.95
N ASN A 76 4.48 -21.73 4.17
CA ASN A 76 4.66 -20.96 5.41
C ASN A 76 3.43 -20.15 5.83
N ASN A 77 2.22 -20.70 5.66
CA ASN A 77 0.95 -20.05 6.04
C ASN A 77 0.77 -18.68 5.38
N ARG A 78 0.96 -18.63 4.06
CA ARG A 78 0.73 -17.45 3.25
C ARG A 78 -0.32 -17.76 2.20
N VAL A 79 -1.02 -16.73 1.75
CA VAL A 79 -1.98 -16.82 0.64
C VAL A 79 -1.81 -15.62 -0.27
N ARG A 80 -1.85 -15.85 -1.58
CA ARG A 80 -1.78 -14.78 -2.59
C ARG A 80 -3.12 -14.64 -3.29
N PHE A 81 -3.65 -13.43 -3.34
CA PHE A 81 -4.82 -13.06 -4.13
C PHE A 81 -4.35 -12.23 -5.33
N HIS A 82 -4.61 -12.73 -6.53
CA HIS A 82 -4.22 -12.06 -7.76
C HIS A 82 -5.46 -11.85 -8.64
N VAL A 83 -5.74 -10.60 -8.98
CA VAL A 83 -6.84 -10.21 -9.87
C VAL A 83 -6.27 -9.41 -11.03
N THR A 84 -6.49 -9.94 -12.24
CA THR A 84 -6.03 -9.33 -13.49
C THR A 84 -7.20 -9.10 -14.43
N GLN A 85 -7.03 -8.19 -15.38
CA GLN A 85 -7.95 -8.08 -16.51
C GLN A 85 -7.70 -9.24 -17.48
N ARG A 86 -8.75 -9.93 -17.95
CA ARG A 86 -8.62 -11.09 -18.85
C ARG A 86 -8.03 -10.70 -20.21
N SER A 87 -8.47 -9.56 -20.72
CA SER A 87 -8.10 -9.05 -22.05
C SER A 87 -7.80 -7.54 -21.99
N PRO A 88 -6.68 -7.13 -21.36
CA PRO A 88 -6.31 -5.73 -21.33
C PRO A 88 -5.85 -5.27 -22.71
N ARG A 89 -6.09 -3.99 -23.04
CA ARG A 89 -5.64 -3.38 -24.29
C ARG A 89 -4.10 -3.36 -24.40
N SER A 90 -3.44 -3.10 -23.28
CA SER A 90 -1.99 -3.09 -23.07
C SER A 90 -1.68 -3.92 -21.82
N PRO A 91 -0.59 -4.73 -21.81
CA PRO A 91 -0.24 -5.50 -20.61
C PRO A 91 -0.14 -4.61 -19.37
N ARG A 92 -0.83 -5.00 -18.30
CA ARG A 92 -0.69 -4.36 -16.98
C ARG A 92 0.62 -4.82 -16.34
N PHE A 93 1.33 -3.91 -15.69
CA PHE A 93 2.57 -4.20 -14.99
C PHE A 93 2.36 -5.28 -13.92
N ASP A 94 3.27 -6.24 -13.87
CA ASP A 94 3.25 -7.37 -12.94
C ASP A 94 4.66 -7.60 -12.41
N LEU A 95 4.84 -7.51 -11.09
CA LEU A 95 6.16 -7.48 -10.47
C LEU A 95 6.97 -8.76 -10.73
N PHE A 96 6.31 -9.93 -10.75
CA PHE A 96 6.99 -11.21 -10.97
C PHE A 96 7.28 -11.43 -12.46
N ARG A 97 6.27 -11.25 -13.32
CA ARG A 97 6.42 -11.42 -14.78
C ARG A 97 7.46 -10.48 -15.36
N ASP A 98 7.48 -9.22 -14.89
CA ASP A 98 8.35 -8.17 -15.42
C ASP A 98 9.71 -8.10 -14.70
N GLY A 99 9.98 -9.02 -13.75
CA GLY A 99 11.29 -9.23 -13.15
C GLY A 99 11.74 -8.11 -12.20
N TRP A 100 10.81 -7.52 -11.45
CA TRP A 100 11.11 -6.44 -10.49
C TRP A 100 12.01 -6.94 -9.36
N LYS A 101 13.12 -6.22 -9.10
CA LYS A 101 14.14 -6.64 -8.11
C LYS A 101 13.76 -6.43 -6.65
N GLY A 102 12.62 -5.79 -6.37
CA GLY A 102 12.08 -5.64 -5.01
C GLY A 102 11.38 -6.89 -4.47
N VAL A 103 11.24 -7.94 -5.26
CA VAL A 103 10.71 -9.23 -4.84
C VAL A 103 11.67 -10.36 -5.23
N GLN A 104 11.57 -11.48 -4.51
CA GLN A 104 12.17 -12.76 -4.89
C GLN A 104 11.39 -13.39 -6.04
N ASP A 105 11.82 -14.58 -6.47
CA ASP A 105 11.09 -15.37 -7.47
C ASP A 105 9.63 -15.60 -7.07
N GLU A 106 8.77 -15.77 -8.07
CA GLU A 106 7.35 -16.01 -7.85
C GLU A 106 7.14 -17.23 -6.94
N PRO A 107 6.44 -17.09 -5.81
CA PRO A 107 6.30 -18.17 -4.86
C PRO A 107 5.46 -19.30 -5.45
N ALA A 108 5.96 -20.53 -5.34
CA ALA A 108 5.23 -21.71 -5.78
C ALA A 108 3.95 -21.93 -4.97
N VAL A 109 2.93 -22.49 -5.62
CA VAL A 109 1.68 -22.88 -4.96
C VAL A 109 1.93 -24.09 -4.07
N ASP A 110 1.49 -24.02 -2.82
CA ASP A 110 1.46 -25.16 -1.92
C ASP A 110 0.21 -26.01 -2.22
N HIS A 111 0.38 -27.02 -3.06
CA HIS A 111 -0.67 -27.96 -3.44
C HIS A 111 -1.10 -28.91 -2.32
N SER A 112 -0.40 -28.92 -1.18
CA SER A 112 -0.74 -29.78 -0.05
C SER A 112 -1.85 -29.22 0.83
N VAL A 113 -2.17 -27.92 0.71
CA VAL A 113 -3.23 -27.27 1.49
C VAL A 113 -4.60 -27.82 1.09
N PRO A 114 -5.36 -28.43 2.02
CA PRO A 114 -6.71 -28.91 1.77
C PRO A 114 -7.63 -27.80 1.25
N ILE A 115 -8.41 -28.14 0.23
CA ILE A 115 -9.41 -27.26 -0.37
C ILE A 115 -10.78 -27.93 -0.37
N TYR A 116 -11.80 -27.17 0.00
CA TYR A 116 -13.19 -27.62 0.06
C TYR A 116 -14.04 -26.71 -0.82
N LYS A 117 -14.69 -27.31 -1.82
CA LYS A 117 -15.77 -26.66 -2.58
C LYS A 117 -17.09 -27.00 -1.91
N VAL A 118 -17.63 -26.08 -1.12
CA VAL A 118 -18.87 -26.33 -0.35
C VAL A 118 -20.09 -26.22 -1.26
N ASN A 119 -20.07 -25.31 -2.23
CA ASN A 119 -21.11 -25.15 -3.24
C ASN A 119 -20.54 -24.47 -4.51
N LEU A 120 -21.40 -24.10 -5.45
CA LEU A 120 -20.98 -23.47 -6.72
C LEU A 120 -20.34 -22.08 -6.55
N SER A 121 -20.64 -21.39 -5.46
CA SER A 121 -20.20 -20.01 -5.19
C SER A 121 -19.28 -19.90 -3.96
N PHE A 122 -18.83 -21.00 -3.38
CA PHE A 122 -18.01 -20.98 -2.16
C PHE A 122 -16.89 -22.01 -2.21
N CYS A 123 -15.67 -21.54 -1.99
CA CYS A 123 -14.50 -22.38 -1.80
C CYS A 123 -13.69 -21.97 -0.58
N GLU A 124 -13.08 -22.94 0.07
CA GLU A 124 -12.33 -22.73 1.30
C GLU A 124 -11.01 -23.51 1.29
N LEU A 125 -9.91 -22.81 1.54
CA LEU A 125 -8.60 -23.38 1.86
C LEU A 125 -8.45 -23.51 3.37
N VAL A 126 -7.92 -24.63 3.86
CA VAL A 126 -7.70 -24.88 5.29
C VAL A 126 -6.23 -25.13 5.56
N PHE A 127 -5.57 -24.18 6.23
CA PHE A 127 -4.15 -24.24 6.55
C PHE A 127 -3.88 -25.08 7.81
N SER A 128 -2.65 -25.57 7.96
CA SER A 128 -2.24 -26.49 9.03
C SER A 128 -2.41 -25.94 10.45
N ASN A 129 -2.38 -24.61 10.59
CA ASN A 129 -2.63 -23.89 11.85
C ASN A 129 -4.12 -23.60 12.11
N ASN A 130 -5.04 -24.27 11.41
CA ASN A 130 -6.49 -24.06 11.45
C ASN A 130 -6.97 -22.69 10.96
N TYR A 131 -6.12 -21.93 10.25
CA TYR A 131 -6.57 -20.77 9.52
C TYR A 131 -7.35 -21.21 8.29
N ARG A 132 -8.39 -20.46 7.96
CA ARG A 132 -9.24 -20.72 6.80
C ARG A 132 -9.27 -19.50 5.91
N VAL A 133 -9.15 -19.73 4.61
CA VAL A 133 -9.36 -18.69 3.59
C VAL A 133 -10.55 -19.13 2.76
N SER A 134 -11.69 -18.46 2.95
CA SER A 134 -12.89 -18.69 2.17
C SER A 134 -13.11 -17.59 1.14
N VAL A 135 -13.60 -17.99 -0.03
CA VAL A 135 -14.00 -17.09 -1.11
C VAL A 135 -15.47 -17.39 -1.43
N ASP A 136 -16.33 -16.45 -1.06
CA ASP A 136 -17.70 -16.35 -1.54
C ASP A 136 -17.69 -15.58 -2.86
N PHE A 137 -18.43 -16.07 -3.85
CA PHE A 137 -18.53 -15.45 -5.18
C PHE A 137 -19.89 -14.77 -5.44
N ASN A 138 -20.80 -14.77 -4.46
CA ASN A 138 -22.12 -14.16 -4.57
C ASN A 138 -22.63 -13.63 -3.21
N PRO A 139 -22.31 -12.36 -2.84
CA PRO A 139 -21.39 -11.45 -3.52
C PRO A 139 -19.92 -11.88 -3.35
N LEU A 140 -19.00 -11.28 -4.12
CA LEU A 140 -17.57 -11.54 -3.98
C LEU A 140 -17.07 -11.06 -2.60
N LEU A 141 -16.71 -11.99 -1.73
CA LEU A 141 -16.15 -11.70 -0.41
C LEU A 141 -15.09 -12.74 -0.07
N ILE A 142 -13.91 -12.27 0.33
CA ILE A 142 -12.83 -13.13 0.80
C ILE A 142 -12.77 -12.98 2.31
N THR A 143 -12.82 -14.10 3.04
CA THR A 143 -12.75 -14.11 4.50
C THR A 143 -11.59 -14.98 4.97
N ILE A 144 -10.73 -14.39 5.80
CA ILE A 144 -9.66 -15.07 6.50
C ILE A 144 -10.12 -15.25 7.95
N SER A 145 -10.26 -16.50 8.36
CA SER A 145 -10.69 -16.87 9.71
C SER A 145 -9.57 -17.58 10.46
N GLY A 146 -9.42 -17.27 11.74
CA GLY A 146 -8.48 -17.94 12.62
C GLY A 146 -9.00 -19.25 13.18
N PRO A 147 -8.20 -19.89 14.06
CA PRO A 147 -8.66 -21.00 14.89
C PRO A 147 -9.96 -20.64 15.62
N GLY A 148 -10.95 -21.54 15.58
CA GLY A 148 -12.27 -21.30 16.17
C GLY A 148 -13.26 -20.55 15.28
N GLY A 149 -12.89 -20.21 14.03
CA GLY A 149 -13.80 -19.63 13.04
C GLY A 149 -14.05 -18.13 13.20
N LYS A 150 -13.26 -17.46 14.05
CA LYS A 150 -13.32 -16.00 14.23
C LYS A 150 -12.75 -15.31 12.98
N LYS A 151 -13.49 -14.35 12.42
CA LYS A 151 -13.01 -13.54 11.30
C LYS A 151 -11.83 -12.68 11.74
N ILE A 152 -10.76 -12.68 10.96
CA ILE A 152 -9.54 -11.90 11.21
C ILE A 152 -9.39 -10.81 10.15
N VAL A 153 -9.50 -11.18 8.87
CA VAL A 153 -9.47 -10.23 7.75
C VAL A 153 -10.60 -10.56 6.79
N THR A 154 -11.26 -9.54 6.27
CA THR A 154 -12.12 -9.65 5.09
C THR A 154 -11.59 -8.74 3.99
N ILE A 155 -11.64 -9.19 2.74
CA ILE A 155 -11.30 -8.37 1.57
C ILE A 155 -12.56 -8.24 0.72
N ASN A 156 -12.82 -7.02 0.25
CA ASN A 156 -14.02 -6.62 -0.49
C ASN A 156 -15.31 -6.59 0.35
N GLU A 157 -15.23 -6.38 1.68
CA GLU A 157 -16.42 -6.24 2.54
C GLU A 157 -17.21 -4.96 2.21
N ASN A 158 -16.50 -3.89 1.82
CA ASN A 158 -17.08 -2.61 1.45
C ASN A 158 -17.26 -2.46 -0.08
N ASN A 159 -17.12 -3.56 -0.83
CA ASN A 159 -17.27 -3.61 -2.29
C ASN A 159 -16.28 -2.69 -3.04
N ALA A 160 -15.09 -2.46 -2.49
CA ALA A 160 -14.09 -1.55 -3.09
C ALA A 160 -13.15 -2.22 -4.09
N LEU A 161 -13.31 -3.53 -4.35
CA LEU A 161 -12.57 -4.23 -5.39
C LEU A 161 -12.98 -3.72 -6.76
N PHE A 162 -12.03 -3.13 -7.48
CA PHE A 162 -12.23 -2.73 -8.87
C PHE A 162 -10.92 -2.60 -9.63
N ILE A 163 -11.02 -2.74 -10.95
CA ILE A 163 -9.95 -2.48 -11.92
C ILE A 163 -10.58 -1.62 -13.02
N GLU A 164 -10.03 -0.42 -13.27
CA GLU A 164 -10.50 0.43 -14.36
C GLU A 164 -10.09 -0.19 -15.70
N PRO A 165 -11.00 -0.40 -16.66
CA PRO A 165 -10.61 -0.83 -17.99
C PRO A 165 -9.75 0.24 -18.66
N GLN A 166 -8.78 -0.19 -19.48
CA GLN A 166 -7.89 0.70 -20.24
C GLN A 166 -8.65 1.38 -21.38
N ILE A 167 -9.44 2.40 -21.02
CA ILE A 167 -10.20 3.22 -21.95
C ILE A 167 -9.41 4.50 -22.19
N ILE A 168 -9.08 4.78 -23.45
CA ILE A 168 -8.69 6.14 -23.87
C ILE A 168 -10.00 6.90 -24.07
N PRO A 169 -10.28 7.99 -23.33
CA PRO A 169 -11.45 8.81 -23.59
C PRO A 169 -11.38 9.36 -25.02
N THR A 170 -12.24 8.89 -25.92
CA THR A 170 -12.32 9.43 -27.28
C THR A 170 -13.14 10.71 -27.25
N SER A 171 -12.56 11.81 -27.74
CA SER A 171 -13.25 13.08 -27.97
C SER A 171 -14.26 12.94 -29.13
N HIS A 172 -15.47 12.45 -28.90
CA HIS A 172 -16.56 12.60 -29.88
C HIS A 172 -17.95 12.59 -29.23
N ALA A 173 -18.52 13.80 -29.05
CA ALA A 173 -19.93 14.07 -29.28
C ALA A 173 -20.08 15.54 -29.69
N ASP A 174 -20.66 15.77 -30.87
CA ASP A 174 -21.00 17.06 -31.46
C ASP A 174 -22.01 17.83 -30.58
N ASN A 175 -21.53 18.62 -29.61
CA ASN A 175 -22.39 19.57 -28.90
C ASN A 175 -21.61 20.87 -28.57
N PRO A 176 -21.84 21.98 -29.29
CA PRO A 176 -21.07 23.23 -29.11
C PRO A 176 -21.34 23.96 -27.79
N ASN A 177 -22.20 23.44 -26.91
CA ASN A 177 -22.70 24.12 -25.71
C ASN A 177 -22.37 23.40 -24.38
N GLU A 178 -21.48 22.41 -24.37
CA GLU A 178 -20.98 21.81 -23.11
C GLU A 178 -19.60 22.37 -22.75
N THR A 179 -19.60 23.51 -22.06
CA THR A 179 -18.44 24.00 -21.32
C THR A 179 -18.22 23.14 -20.07
N GLU A 180 -17.67 21.93 -20.23
CA GLU A 180 -16.92 21.15 -19.20
C GLU A 180 -16.46 19.74 -19.68
N THR A 181 -16.28 19.51 -20.99
CA THR A 181 -15.94 18.17 -21.53
C THR A 181 -14.58 18.08 -22.25
N GLU A 182 -13.62 18.92 -21.85
CA GLU A 182 -12.20 18.77 -22.23
C GLU A 182 -11.35 18.52 -20.97
N SER A 183 -10.85 17.27 -20.77
CA SER A 183 -9.53 16.97 -20.14
C SER A 183 -9.34 15.55 -19.59
N PHE A 184 -10.23 14.57 -19.81
CA PHE A 184 -9.96 13.21 -19.29
C PHE A 184 -8.72 12.51 -19.91
N ALA A 185 -8.15 13.07 -20.98
CA ALA A 185 -6.97 12.53 -21.66
C ALA A 185 -5.64 13.16 -21.18
N ARG A 186 -5.64 14.15 -20.28
CA ARG A 186 -4.42 14.79 -19.79
C ARG A 186 -4.58 15.32 -18.36
N GLU A 187 -3.60 15.08 -17.50
CA GLU A 187 -3.57 15.65 -16.15
C GLU A 187 -2.42 16.66 -16.03
N SER A 188 -2.71 17.91 -15.64
CA SER A 188 -1.69 18.93 -15.42
C SER A 188 -1.47 19.23 -13.95
N PHE A 189 -0.20 19.30 -13.52
CA PHE A 189 0.18 19.71 -12.17
C PHE A 189 1.53 20.43 -12.20
N ASP A 190 1.63 21.56 -11.51
CA ASP A 190 2.85 22.38 -11.38
C ASP A 190 3.55 22.69 -12.73
N GLY A 191 2.77 22.97 -13.78
CA GLY A 191 3.30 23.29 -15.12
C GLY A 191 3.70 22.07 -15.96
N HIS A 192 3.57 20.85 -15.43
CA HIS A 192 3.74 19.60 -16.16
C HIS A 192 2.39 19.03 -16.59
N THR A 193 2.33 18.44 -17.78
CA THR A 193 1.13 17.77 -18.31
C THR A 193 1.43 16.31 -18.62
N ASP A 194 0.77 15.40 -17.94
CA ASP A 194 0.73 13.98 -18.28
C ASP A 194 -0.24 13.75 -19.46
N SER A 195 0.17 12.92 -20.41
CA SER A 195 -0.58 12.57 -21.61
C SER A 195 -1.46 11.32 -21.48
N LEU A 196 -1.33 10.57 -20.38
CA LEU A 196 -2.14 9.38 -20.05
C LEU A 196 -2.38 8.44 -21.26
N PRO A 197 -1.34 7.92 -21.92
CA PRO A 197 -1.46 7.22 -23.21
C PRO A 197 -2.29 5.92 -23.14
N ASN A 198 -2.37 5.28 -21.97
CA ASN A 198 -3.18 4.09 -21.73
C ASN A 198 -4.55 4.42 -21.09
N GLY A 199 -4.84 5.71 -20.90
CA GLY A 199 -6.05 6.18 -20.22
C GLY A 199 -6.11 5.76 -18.75
N PHE A 200 -7.33 5.51 -18.28
CA PHE A 200 -7.57 5.07 -16.90
C PHE A 200 -7.15 3.62 -16.70
N GLN A 201 -6.51 3.34 -15.58
CA GLN A 201 -5.95 2.02 -15.30
C GLN A 201 -5.86 1.71 -13.80
N ALA A 202 -6.50 2.51 -12.95
CA ALA A 202 -6.39 2.36 -11.51
C ALA A 202 -6.99 1.04 -11.03
N VAL A 203 -6.46 0.58 -9.90
CA VAL A 203 -6.93 -0.62 -9.21
C VAL A 203 -7.17 -0.31 -7.74
N SER A 204 -8.08 -1.05 -7.12
CA SER A 204 -8.40 -0.87 -5.71
C SER A 204 -8.99 -2.11 -5.10
N PHE A 205 -8.89 -2.19 -3.78
CA PHE A 205 -9.61 -3.11 -2.93
C PHE A 205 -9.74 -2.51 -1.53
N ASP A 206 -10.64 -3.07 -0.73
CA ASP A 206 -10.68 -2.85 0.70
C ASP A 206 -10.28 -4.11 1.47
N ALA A 207 -9.64 -3.93 2.61
CA ALA A 207 -9.39 -4.98 3.58
C ALA A 207 -9.76 -4.49 4.98
N THR A 208 -10.57 -5.27 5.69
CA THR A 208 -11.01 -4.98 7.06
C THR A 208 -10.34 -5.94 8.03
N PHE A 209 -9.58 -5.39 8.98
CA PHE A 209 -8.92 -6.10 10.07
C PHE A 209 -9.84 -6.13 11.29
N HIS A 210 -10.44 -7.28 11.58
CA HIS A 210 -11.42 -7.49 12.65
C HIS A 210 -10.72 -7.71 14.00
N ASP A 211 -11.20 -7.04 15.05
CA ASP A 211 -10.61 -7.10 16.40
C ASP A 211 -9.15 -6.66 16.48
N PHE A 212 -8.76 -5.71 15.61
CA PHE A 212 -7.46 -5.05 15.66
C PHE A 212 -7.64 -3.59 16.05
N LYS A 213 -6.88 -3.15 17.06
CA LYS A 213 -6.86 -1.74 17.51
C LYS A 213 -5.76 -0.92 16.86
N HIS A 214 -4.71 -1.59 16.40
CA HIS A 214 -3.50 -0.99 15.87
C HIS A 214 -3.08 -1.70 14.58
N VAL A 215 -2.68 -0.90 13.61
CA VAL A 215 -2.01 -1.33 12.38
C VAL A 215 -0.72 -0.53 12.22
N TYR A 216 0.29 -1.14 11.61
CA TYR A 216 1.66 -0.63 11.48
C TYR A 216 2.13 -0.80 10.04
N GLY A 217 3.15 -0.07 9.62
CA GLY A 217 3.76 -0.23 8.29
C GLY A 217 3.58 1.01 7.42
N LEU A 218 3.30 0.80 6.14
CA LEU A 218 3.19 1.83 5.10
C LEU A 218 4.36 2.84 5.07
N PRO A 219 5.62 2.52 5.37
CA PRO A 219 6.68 3.53 5.32
C PRO A 219 6.87 4.05 3.88
N GLU A 220 7.41 5.25 3.67
CA GLU A 220 8.00 6.16 4.65
C GLU A 220 7.12 7.40 4.90
N HIS A 221 6.75 7.60 6.17
CA HIS A 221 6.04 8.79 6.65
C HIS A 221 6.66 9.26 7.95
N ALA A 222 6.76 10.58 8.12
CA ALA A 222 7.11 11.20 9.38
C ALA A 222 5.89 11.21 10.31
N ASP A 223 5.40 10.04 10.70
CA ASP A 223 4.20 9.84 11.51
C ASP A 223 4.45 8.87 12.67
N THR A 224 3.42 8.56 13.45
CA THR A 224 3.53 7.62 14.56
C THR A 224 3.72 6.18 14.10
N PHE A 225 4.44 5.37 14.89
CA PHE A 225 4.68 3.95 14.56
C PHE A 225 3.39 3.14 14.39
N SER A 226 2.45 3.27 15.34
CA SER A 226 1.06 2.84 15.10
C SER A 226 0.45 3.85 14.15
N LEU A 227 -0.02 3.40 12.99
CA LEU A 227 -0.60 4.28 11.99
C LEU A 227 -1.83 4.98 12.55
N ASN A 228 -2.02 6.22 12.12
CA ASN A 228 -3.26 6.96 12.34
C ASN A 228 -4.38 6.24 11.58
N THR A 229 -5.49 5.98 12.26
CA THR A 229 -6.66 5.29 11.71
C THR A 229 -7.92 6.15 11.78
N ASP A 230 -7.78 7.44 12.07
CA ASP A 230 -8.92 8.35 12.20
C ASP A 230 -9.17 9.04 10.85
N ASN A 231 -9.70 8.27 9.89
CA ASN A 231 -9.88 8.67 8.49
C ASN A 231 -8.59 9.24 7.85
N ALA A 232 -7.46 8.63 8.18
CA ALA A 232 -6.15 9.02 7.67
C ALA A 232 -5.94 8.48 6.26
N ARG A 233 -5.21 9.24 5.43
CA ARG A 233 -4.92 8.86 4.04
C ARG A 233 -3.42 8.95 3.77
N TYR A 234 -2.77 7.80 3.74
CA TYR A 234 -1.35 7.65 3.44
C TYR A 234 -1.11 7.65 1.94
N ARG A 235 -0.17 8.48 1.48
CA ARG A 235 0.33 8.42 0.09
C ARG A 235 1.63 7.64 0.05
N LEU A 236 1.78 6.74 -0.89
CA LEU A 236 3.03 6.04 -1.19
C LEU A 236 3.43 6.43 -2.61
N TYR A 237 4.41 7.33 -2.69
CA TYR A 237 5.01 7.83 -3.91
C TYR A 237 6.36 8.44 -3.55
N ASN A 238 7.45 7.85 -4.04
CA ASN A 238 8.79 8.25 -3.65
C ASN A 238 9.08 9.68 -4.13
N LEU A 239 9.24 10.61 -3.18
CA LEU A 239 9.37 12.04 -3.39
C LEU A 239 10.55 12.60 -2.60
N ASP A 240 11.25 13.56 -3.21
CA ASP A 240 12.18 14.42 -2.50
C ASP A 240 11.39 15.59 -1.86
N VAL A 241 11.09 15.46 -0.56
CA VAL A 241 10.30 16.43 0.19
C VAL A 241 11.23 17.28 1.07
N PHE A 242 11.63 18.44 0.55
CA PHE A 242 12.43 19.41 1.29
C PHE A 242 11.72 19.88 2.57
N GLU A 243 12.44 19.87 3.69
CA GLU A 243 11.95 20.29 5.02
C GLU A 243 10.59 19.67 5.38
N PHE A 244 10.44 18.35 5.18
CA PHE A 244 9.21 17.64 5.49
C PHE A 244 8.73 17.91 6.93
N GLU A 245 7.41 17.99 7.09
CA GLU A 245 6.77 18.20 8.39
C GLU A 245 6.50 16.87 9.10
N LEU A 246 6.40 16.90 10.42
CA LEU A 246 6.06 15.73 11.24
C LEU A 246 4.54 15.52 11.35
N TYR A 247 4.15 14.33 11.79
CA TYR A 247 2.80 13.87 12.12
C TYR A 247 1.78 14.08 11.00
N ASN A 248 2.15 13.70 9.78
CA ASN A 248 1.25 13.76 8.63
C ASN A 248 1.53 12.62 7.63
N GLN A 249 0.60 12.45 6.71
CA GLN A 249 0.54 11.30 5.81
C GLN A 249 1.06 11.58 4.38
N MET A 250 1.83 12.67 4.20
CA MET A 250 2.52 12.95 2.93
C MET A 250 3.61 11.91 2.67
N ALA A 251 3.69 11.42 1.44
CA ALA A 251 4.75 10.49 1.04
C ALA A 251 6.13 11.14 1.15
N LEU A 252 7.13 10.34 1.53
CA LEU A 252 8.54 10.73 1.58
C LEU A 252 9.35 9.92 0.55
N TYR A 253 10.59 9.57 0.86
CA TYR A 253 11.58 9.09 -0.11
C TYR A 253 11.40 7.62 -0.52
N GLY A 254 10.87 6.80 0.38
CA GLY A 254 10.62 5.38 0.16
C GLY A 254 9.14 4.99 0.30
N SER A 255 8.79 3.84 -0.30
CA SER A 255 7.45 3.26 -0.23
C SER A 255 7.52 1.75 -0.07
N VAL A 256 6.90 1.23 0.99
CA VAL A 256 6.66 -0.21 1.18
C VAL A 256 5.17 -0.43 1.45
N PRO A 257 4.40 -0.95 0.47
CA PRO A 257 2.94 -1.11 0.57
C PRO A 257 2.54 -2.32 1.44
N TYR A 258 2.91 -2.25 2.71
CA TYR A 258 2.81 -3.33 3.67
C TYR A 258 2.15 -2.86 4.96
N VAL A 259 1.13 -3.57 5.42
CA VAL A 259 0.49 -3.34 6.72
C VAL A 259 0.63 -4.59 7.60
N VAL A 260 0.95 -4.38 8.88
CA VAL A 260 0.89 -5.40 9.92
C VAL A 260 -0.21 -5.03 10.91
N ALA A 261 -1.13 -5.94 11.16
CA ALA A 261 -2.14 -5.81 12.21
C ALA A 261 -1.81 -6.78 13.36
N LYS A 262 -1.84 -6.30 14.60
CA LYS A 262 -1.55 -7.10 15.80
C LYS A 262 -2.63 -6.93 16.85
N ASN A 263 -3.09 -8.04 17.41
CA ASN A 263 -3.85 -8.08 18.66
C ASN A 263 -3.24 -9.12 19.63
N ASP A 264 -3.97 -9.45 20.69
CA ASP A 264 -3.51 -10.37 21.73
C ASP A 264 -3.51 -11.84 21.27
N GLU A 265 -4.27 -12.17 20.23
CA GLU A 265 -4.44 -13.55 19.73
C GLU A 265 -3.53 -13.84 18.53
N THR A 266 -3.31 -12.86 17.64
CA THR A 266 -2.60 -13.08 16.38
C THR A 266 -2.01 -11.79 15.79
N THR A 267 -1.15 -11.99 14.80
CA THR A 267 -0.53 -10.97 13.94
C THR A 267 -0.75 -11.38 12.48
N ILE A 268 -1.23 -10.46 11.66
CA ILE A 268 -1.40 -10.65 10.22
C ILE A 268 -0.61 -9.57 9.47
N GLY A 269 0.03 -9.97 8.38
CA GLY A 269 0.61 -9.06 7.40
C GLY A 269 -0.22 -9.02 6.12
N LEU A 270 -0.35 -7.84 5.51
CA LEU A 270 -0.90 -7.63 4.17
C LEU A 270 0.10 -6.84 3.35
N LEU A 271 0.68 -7.47 2.34
CA LEU A 271 1.55 -6.85 1.35
C LEU A 271 0.78 -6.68 0.04
N PHE A 272 0.64 -5.45 -0.45
CA PHE A 272 0.09 -5.15 -1.75
C PHE A 272 1.23 -4.98 -2.76
N LEU A 273 1.46 -5.96 -3.61
CA LEU A 273 2.52 -5.98 -4.62
C LEU A 273 2.13 -5.06 -5.80
N ASN A 274 2.38 -3.77 -5.62
CA ASN A 274 2.17 -2.75 -6.64
C ASN A 274 3.26 -1.67 -6.53
N ALA A 275 3.75 -1.20 -7.68
CA ALA A 275 4.85 -0.22 -7.77
C ALA A 275 4.40 1.17 -8.24
N ALA A 276 3.12 1.33 -8.58
CA ALA A 276 2.56 2.61 -9.00
C ALA A 276 2.35 3.56 -7.81
N GLU A 277 2.05 4.84 -8.09
CA GLU A 277 1.54 5.74 -7.06
C GLU A 277 0.31 5.11 -6.39
N MET A 278 0.27 5.12 -5.06
CA MET A 278 -0.90 4.61 -4.35
C MET A 278 -1.28 5.42 -3.11
N TRP A 279 -2.54 5.29 -2.75
CA TRP A 279 -3.18 5.94 -1.61
C TRP A 279 -3.90 4.90 -0.77
N VAL A 280 -3.66 4.95 0.54
CA VAL A 280 -4.23 4.02 1.52
C VAL A 280 -5.02 4.80 2.56
N ASN A 281 -6.34 4.68 2.51
CA ASN A 281 -7.23 5.22 3.52
C ASN A 281 -7.39 4.22 4.67
N LEU A 282 -7.16 4.67 5.91
CA LEU A 282 -7.36 3.88 7.12
C LEU A 282 -8.43 4.50 7.99
N ASN A 283 -9.42 3.70 8.38
CA ASN A 283 -10.52 4.14 9.22
C ASN A 283 -10.80 3.13 10.34
N LYS A 284 -10.83 3.61 11.58
CA LYS A 284 -11.21 2.83 12.75
C LYS A 284 -12.71 2.88 12.92
N VAL A 285 -13.33 1.71 12.92
CA VAL A 285 -14.79 1.60 13.06
C VAL A 285 -15.14 0.90 14.37
N SER A 286 -15.98 1.57 15.16
CA SER A 286 -16.64 0.99 16.32
C SER A 286 -18.08 0.60 15.94
N PRO A 287 -18.54 -0.62 16.28
CA PRO A 287 -19.90 -1.09 16.03
C PRO A 287 -20.99 -0.22 16.67
N ASN A 288 -20.65 0.63 17.64
CA ASN A 288 -21.62 1.47 18.33
C ASN A 288 -21.06 2.87 18.64
N PRO A 289 -21.05 3.80 17.66
CA PRO A 289 -20.40 5.10 17.80
C PRO A 289 -20.97 5.96 18.93
N VAL A 290 -22.29 5.87 19.18
CA VAL A 290 -22.97 6.61 20.27
C VAL A 290 -22.52 6.12 21.65
N LYS A 291 -22.37 4.81 21.86
CA LYS A 291 -21.89 4.25 23.15
C LYS A 291 -20.39 4.47 23.38
N SER A 292 -19.61 4.51 22.30
CA SER A 292 -18.19 4.85 22.34
C SER A 292 -17.98 6.32 22.74
N PHE A 293 -18.79 7.24 22.22
CA PHE A 293 -18.75 8.67 22.53
C PHE A 293 -19.06 8.98 24.02
N ILE A 294 -19.95 8.21 24.65
CA ILE A 294 -20.35 8.39 26.05
C ILE A 294 -19.43 7.60 27.02
N GLY A 295 -18.37 6.95 26.51
CA GLY A 295 -17.42 6.19 27.33
C GLY A 295 -18.01 4.94 27.98
N LEU A 296 -19.18 4.49 27.53
CA LEU A 296 -19.93 3.35 28.10
C LEU A 296 -19.51 1.99 27.49
N ASN A 297 -18.67 2.00 26.46
CA ASN A 297 -18.11 0.80 25.84
C ASN A 297 -16.58 0.88 25.81
N LYS A 298 -15.90 0.47 26.89
CA LYS A 298 -14.46 0.14 26.82
C LYS A 298 -14.18 -1.14 26.00
N ASP A 299 -15.23 -1.95 25.76
CA ASP A 299 -15.17 -3.28 25.15
C ASP A 299 -15.84 -3.37 23.77
N SER A 300 -16.11 -2.25 23.08
CA SER A 300 -16.57 -2.37 21.69
C SER A 300 -15.46 -2.95 20.82
N ILE A 301 -15.71 -4.13 20.24
CA ILE A 301 -14.94 -4.70 19.13
C ILE A 301 -14.53 -3.57 18.20
N THR A 302 -13.23 -3.37 18.00
CA THR A 302 -12.75 -2.34 17.10
C THR A 302 -12.16 -3.01 15.87
N ARG A 303 -12.57 -2.54 14.69
CA ARG A 303 -11.99 -2.98 13.43
C ARG A 303 -11.30 -1.83 12.74
N VAL A 304 -10.26 -2.13 11.97
CA VAL A 304 -9.61 -1.15 11.08
C VAL A 304 -9.97 -1.51 9.66
N GLU A 305 -10.64 -0.60 8.98
CA GLU A 305 -10.93 -0.68 7.55
C GLU A 305 -9.80 0.00 6.79
N SER A 306 -9.30 -0.65 5.76
CA SER A 306 -8.31 -0.09 4.84
C SER A 306 -8.86 -0.10 3.42
N ARG A 307 -8.68 0.99 2.68
CA ARG A 307 -8.96 1.06 1.24
C ARG A 307 -7.69 1.45 0.52
N TRP A 308 -7.30 0.65 -0.46
CA TRP A 308 -6.05 0.77 -1.20
C TRP A 308 -6.40 1.16 -2.63
N VAL A 309 -5.73 2.16 -3.16
CA VAL A 309 -5.94 2.65 -4.53
C VAL A 309 -4.59 2.90 -5.17
N ALA A 310 -4.27 2.15 -6.23
CA ALA A 310 -3.05 2.36 -7.01
C ALA A 310 -3.39 2.84 -8.42
N GLU A 311 -2.51 3.66 -8.99
CA GLU A 311 -2.71 4.28 -10.30
C GLU A 311 -2.77 3.26 -11.44
N SER A 312 -2.03 2.16 -11.35
CA SER A 312 -1.94 1.15 -12.40
C SER A 312 -1.56 -0.24 -11.86
N GLY A 313 -1.27 -1.19 -12.76
CA GLY A 313 -0.89 -2.56 -12.41
C GLY A 313 -2.09 -3.47 -12.19
N ASN A 314 -1.84 -4.57 -11.46
CA ASN A 314 -2.84 -5.56 -11.05
C ASN A 314 -3.15 -5.45 -9.55
N ILE A 315 -4.22 -6.10 -9.10
CA ILE A 315 -4.44 -6.36 -7.68
C ILE A 315 -3.68 -7.63 -7.32
N ASP A 316 -2.52 -7.50 -6.66
CA ASP A 316 -1.72 -8.64 -6.23
C ASP A 316 -1.38 -8.51 -4.75
N ILE A 317 -2.03 -9.31 -3.92
CA ILE A 317 -1.98 -9.21 -2.46
C ILE A 317 -1.39 -10.51 -1.91
N ILE A 318 -0.38 -10.42 -1.06
CA ILE A 318 0.08 -11.54 -0.24
C ILE A 318 -0.31 -11.28 1.21
N LEU A 319 -1.07 -12.20 1.80
CA LEU A 319 -1.35 -12.22 3.23
C LEU A 319 -0.41 -13.19 3.95
N MET A 320 0.11 -12.72 5.08
CA MET A 320 0.96 -13.45 6.00
C MET A 320 0.12 -13.77 7.23
N LEU A 321 -0.20 -15.06 7.44
CA LEU A 321 -1.18 -15.49 8.43
C LEU A 321 -0.60 -15.62 9.86
N GLY A 322 0.68 -15.30 10.05
CA GLY A 322 1.36 -15.28 11.34
C GLY A 322 1.48 -16.67 12.00
N PRO A 323 1.23 -16.80 13.32
CA PRO A 323 0.45 -15.89 14.17
C PRO A 323 1.28 -14.85 14.96
N ASN A 324 2.62 -14.97 15.05
CA ASN A 324 3.44 -14.04 15.82
C ASN A 324 4.09 -12.98 14.92
N PRO A 325 4.50 -11.81 15.47
CA PRO A 325 5.21 -10.79 14.68
C PRO A 325 6.45 -11.32 13.98
N LYS A 326 7.22 -12.20 14.64
CA LYS A 326 8.39 -12.87 14.04
C LYS A 326 8.02 -13.72 12.82
N ASP A 327 6.91 -14.45 12.90
CA ASP A 327 6.43 -15.32 11.81
C ASP A 327 6.02 -14.46 10.61
N VAL A 328 5.26 -13.40 10.88
CA VAL A 328 4.84 -12.42 9.85
C VAL A 328 6.04 -11.74 9.18
N SER A 329 7.06 -11.34 9.94
CA SER A 329 8.30 -10.78 9.37
C SER A 329 9.07 -11.79 8.52
N TYR A 330 9.14 -13.06 8.94
CA TYR A 330 9.77 -14.13 8.16
C TYR A 330 8.99 -14.40 6.86
N GLN A 331 7.66 -14.52 6.96
CA GLN A 331 6.74 -14.71 5.83
C GLN A 331 6.83 -13.57 4.80
N TYR A 332 7.00 -12.33 5.26
CA TYR A 332 7.28 -11.16 4.42
C TYR A 332 8.62 -11.30 3.68
N ALA A 333 9.70 -11.61 4.41
CA ALA A 333 11.03 -11.77 3.83
C ALA A 333 11.12 -12.92 2.81
N LEU A 334 10.29 -13.97 2.93
CA LEU A 334 10.18 -15.01 1.91
C LEU A 334 9.66 -14.48 0.55
N THR A 335 8.98 -13.33 0.52
CA THR A 335 8.55 -12.67 -0.72
C THR A 335 9.53 -11.59 -1.15
N THR A 336 10.04 -10.78 -0.23
CA THR A 336 10.81 -9.56 -0.56
C THR A 336 12.31 -9.72 -0.44
N GLY A 337 12.78 -10.82 0.14
CA GLY A 337 14.17 -11.06 0.48
C GLY A 337 14.49 -10.77 1.94
N PHE A 338 15.61 -11.34 2.40
CA PHE A 338 16.16 -11.09 3.72
C PHE A 338 17.15 -9.93 3.67
N PRO A 339 17.33 -9.18 4.77
CA PRO A 339 18.41 -8.21 4.86
C PRO A 339 19.76 -8.86 4.55
N SER A 340 20.54 -8.24 3.66
CA SER A 340 21.93 -8.64 3.42
C SER A 340 22.73 -8.51 4.71
N LEU A 341 23.65 -9.45 4.96
CA LEU A 341 24.58 -9.34 6.09
C LEU A 341 25.45 -8.10 5.90
N PRO A 342 25.34 -7.07 6.75
CA PRO A 342 26.14 -5.87 6.59
C PRO A 342 27.62 -6.18 6.89
N PRO A 343 28.58 -5.54 6.20
CA PRO A 343 29.97 -5.56 6.65
C PRO A 343 30.07 -4.89 8.02
N PHE A 344 31.03 -5.32 8.84
CA PHE A 344 31.10 -4.90 10.25
C PHE A 344 31.17 -3.37 10.42
N PHE A 345 31.92 -2.67 9.58
CA PHE A 345 32.04 -1.20 9.65
C PHE A 345 30.70 -0.48 9.41
N ALA A 346 29.73 -1.10 8.71
CA ALA A 346 28.47 -0.45 8.33
C ALA A 346 27.43 -0.38 9.46
N ILE A 347 27.67 -1.09 10.58
CA ILE A 347 26.84 -0.99 11.80
C ILE A 347 27.52 -0.15 12.89
N ALA A 348 28.70 0.38 12.60
CA ALA A 348 29.48 1.20 13.52
C ALA A 348 29.16 2.69 13.33
N TYR A 349 29.99 3.58 13.89
CA TYR A 349 29.75 5.02 13.80
C TYR A 349 30.18 5.59 12.44
N HIS A 350 29.26 6.29 11.79
CA HIS A 350 29.48 7.00 10.53
C HIS A 350 29.43 8.51 10.74
N GLN A 351 30.50 9.21 10.39
CA GLN A 351 30.58 10.66 10.43
C GLN A 351 30.33 11.24 9.03
N CYS A 352 29.35 12.14 8.92
CA CYS A 352 28.96 12.77 7.66
C CYS A 352 28.53 14.22 7.85
N ARG A 353 28.71 15.04 6.81
CA ARG A 353 28.03 16.32 6.58
C ARG A 353 28.09 16.67 5.10
N TRP A 354 27.21 17.57 4.68
CA TRP A 354 27.36 18.28 3.40
C TRP A 354 28.12 19.60 3.62
N ASN A 355 29.39 19.77 3.23
CA ASN A 355 30.42 18.80 2.79
C ASN A 355 31.69 18.95 3.66
N TYR A 356 32.58 17.96 3.65
CA TYR A 356 33.99 18.21 3.97
C TYR A 356 34.68 18.90 2.80
N ASN A 357 35.48 19.94 3.05
CA ASN A 357 35.93 20.84 2.00
C ASN A 357 36.94 20.18 1.05
N ASP A 358 37.86 19.39 1.60
CA ASP A 358 38.94 18.75 0.86
C ASP A 358 39.53 17.57 1.66
N GLN A 359 40.65 17.02 1.16
CA GLN A 359 41.35 15.91 1.81
C GLN A 359 41.95 16.30 3.17
N GLU A 360 42.37 17.55 3.35
CA GLU A 360 42.95 18.02 4.62
C GLU A 360 41.87 18.10 5.70
N ASP A 361 40.68 18.62 5.37
CA ASP A 361 39.52 18.65 6.25
C ASP A 361 39.14 17.23 6.74
N VAL A 362 39.07 16.27 5.83
CA VAL A 362 38.81 14.86 6.18
C VAL A 362 39.87 14.29 7.13
N ASN A 363 41.16 14.53 6.85
CA ASN A 363 42.26 14.05 7.70
C ASN A 363 42.23 14.72 9.10
N ASN A 364 41.90 16.00 9.16
CA ASN A 364 41.78 16.74 10.41
C ASN A 364 40.61 16.25 11.25
N VAL A 365 39.46 15.94 10.64
CA VAL A 365 38.32 15.33 11.33
C VAL A 365 38.71 13.96 11.88
N HIS A 366 39.28 13.09 11.04
CA HIS A 366 39.75 11.76 11.46
C HIS A 366 40.72 11.84 12.66
N THR A 367 41.74 12.70 12.57
CA THR A 367 42.75 12.87 13.64
C THR A 367 42.12 13.34 14.95
N GLN A 368 41.09 14.19 14.89
CA GLN A 368 40.39 14.64 16.10
C GLN A 368 39.59 13.50 16.77
N PHE A 369 39.01 12.56 16.01
CA PHE A 369 38.37 11.39 16.62
C PHE A 369 39.38 10.57 17.45
N ASP A 370 40.60 10.39 16.94
CA ASP A 370 41.70 9.74 17.68
C ASP A 370 42.11 10.55 18.92
N GLU A 371 42.33 11.86 18.77
CA GLU A 371 42.73 12.77 19.86
C GLU A 371 41.71 12.77 21.01
N TYR A 372 40.41 12.83 20.68
CA TYR A 372 39.32 12.83 21.66
C TYR A 372 38.87 11.42 22.07
N THR A 373 39.53 10.37 21.58
CA THR A 373 39.21 8.96 21.89
C THR A 373 37.75 8.57 21.60
N ILE A 374 37.19 9.10 20.51
CA ILE A 374 35.84 8.77 20.03
C ILE A 374 35.97 7.76 18.88
N PRO A 375 35.32 6.58 18.93
CA PRO A 375 35.45 5.57 17.89
C PRO A 375 34.78 6.02 16.58
N LEU A 376 35.46 5.75 15.45
CA LEU A 376 35.03 6.10 14.11
C LEU A 376 35.39 4.98 13.13
N ASP A 377 34.44 4.58 12.28
CA ASP A 377 34.66 3.56 11.26
C ASP A 377 34.59 4.12 9.84
N VAL A 378 33.75 5.15 9.60
CA VAL A 378 33.52 5.69 8.25
C VAL A 378 33.37 7.21 8.27
N VAL A 379 34.08 7.89 7.37
CA VAL A 379 33.84 9.29 7.00
C VAL A 379 33.21 9.33 5.60
N TRP A 380 32.10 10.04 5.47
CA TRP A 380 31.36 10.17 4.20
C TRP A 380 31.75 11.42 3.42
N LEU A 381 31.79 11.32 2.10
CA LEU A 381 31.95 12.44 1.18
C LEU A 381 30.63 12.71 0.45
N ASP A 382 30.00 13.85 0.74
CA ASP A 382 28.80 14.28 0.04
C ASP A 382 29.15 14.87 -1.35
N ILE A 383 28.16 15.38 -2.08
CA ILE A 383 28.24 15.68 -3.52
C ILE A 383 29.32 16.69 -3.95
N GLU A 384 29.91 17.48 -3.04
CA GLU A 384 30.98 18.44 -3.40
C GLU A 384 32.34 17.77 -3.65
N HIS A 385 32.54 16.51 -3.27
CA HIS A 385 33.81 15.81 -3.55
C HIS A 385 34.04 15.52 -5.03
N THR A 386 32.98 15.62 -5.85
CA THR A 386 33.03 15.31 -7.27
C THR A 386 33.38 16.54 -8.12
N PRO A 387 34.09 16.36 -9.25
CA PRO A 387 34.27 17.44 -10.21
C PRO A 387 32.94 17.75 -10.90
N HIS A 388 32.34 18.89 -10.58
CA HIS A 388 31.09 19.39 -11.20
C HIS A 388 29.92 18.39 -11.14
N LYS A 389 29.73 17.68 -10.02
CA LYS A 389 28.64 16.69 -9.83
C LYS A 389 28.69 15.50 -10.79
N LYS A 390 29.87 15.19 -11.34
CA LYS A 390 30.09 14.02 -12.19
C LYS A 390 30.52 12.84 -11.32
N PHE A 391 29.60 11.90 -11.17
CA PHE A 391 29.86 10.60 -10.53
C PHE A 391 30.64 9.69 -11.48
N ALA A 392 31.54 8.86 -10.93
CA ALA A 392 32.40 7.95 -11.68
C ALA A 392 31.68 6.66 -12.10
#